data_AF-A0A1Y1WG46-F1
#
_entry.id   AF-A0A1Y1WG46-F1
#
_cell.length_a   1.000
_cell.length_b   1.000
_cell.length_c   1.000
_cell.angle_alpha   90.00
_cell.angle_beta   90.00
_cell.angle_gamma   90.00
#
_symmetry.space_group_name_H-M   'P 1'
#
loop_
_entity.id
_entity.type
_entity.pdbx_description
1 polymer ?
#
loop_
_entity_poly.entity_id
_entity_poly.type
_entity_poly.pdbx_seq_one_letter_code
_entity_poly.pdbx_strand_id
1 'polypeptide(L)'
;MGCIYEKKNIFGRFRKRIFEIVEVANSGDTISFIYDMIMITSIVISVLPLAFKEQLTVFVYTDYITVSIFILDYILRFITADYKLEDKSYRAFIKYPFTLWAIIDLLSILPSLTLLYDSFKIVRILVLMKTLKTLRIIRIFKAFRYSKSFSIISNVIKSAKDPLSAVGTLAIIYVLTSALLVFNVEGDAFENFFEAVYWAVVSLTTVGYGDLYPVTTAGRVIAMFSSVFGIALVALPSGIITAGYMDELTKRNKRNKKEKKEREKREKEKGKGKENENENENENENKNENKNENKNKKEENDNETDIDTEIITETDIGTIQSEENINECNHKEIEIREI
;
A
#
# COMPACT_ATOMS: atom_id res chain seq x y z
N MET A 1 -22.61 32.38 6.87
CA MET A 1 -22.69 31.25 7.83
C MET A 1 -21.68 30.17 7.44
N GLY A 2 -20.39 30.53 7.37
CA GLY A 2 -19.38 29.80 6.59
C GLY A 2 -18.02 29.60 7.26
N CYS A 3 -17.96 29.58 8.59
CA CYS A 3 -16.70 29.40 9.34
C CYS A 3 -16.86 28.47 10.56
N ILE A 4 -17.45 27.28 10.38
CA ILE A 4 -17.50 26.24 11.44
C ILE A 4 -16.93 24.88 10.98
N TYR A 5 -16.51 24.73 9.72
CA TYR A 5 -16.05 23.43 9.19
C TYR A 5 -14.52 23.22 9.16
N GLU A 6 -13.75 24.02 9.89
CA GLU A 6 -12.27 23.97 9.86
C GLU A 6 -11.62 23.61 11.21
N LYS A 7 -12.34 22.87 12.05
CA LYS A 7 -11.76 22.11 13.18
C LYS A 7 -11.85 20.59 12.93
N LYS A 8 -11.41 20.14 11.75
CA LYS A 8 -11.05 18.71 11.57
C LYS A 8 -9.73 18.44 12.31
N ASN A 9 -9.91 18.06 13.57
CA ASN A 9 -8.93 17.68 14.60
C ASN A 9 -7.57 17.22 14.06
N ILE A 10 -6.50 17.86 14.54
CA ILE A 10 -5.09 17.42 14.40
C ILE A 10 -4.96 15.91 14.71
N PHE A 11 -5.67 15.45 15.74
CA PHE A 11 -5.72 14.04 16.13
C PHE A 11 -6.26 13.10 15.03
N GLY A 12 -7.26 13.56 14.25
CA GLY A 12 -7.78 12.81 13.11
C GLY A 12 -6.77 12.74 11.95
N ARG A 13 -6.03 13.83 11.70
CA ARG A 13 -4.95 13.85 10.70
C ARG A 13 -3.80 12.92 11.10
N PHE A 14 -3.42 12.91 12.37
CA PHE A 14 -2.35 12.04 12.88
C PHE A 14 -2.72 10.55 12.78
N ARG A 15 -3.93 10.16 13.23
CA ARG A 15 -4.41 8.77 13.08
C ARG A 15 -4.51 8.33 11.63
N LYS A 16 -4.95 9.22 10.74
CA LYS A 16 -4.97 8.95 9.30
C LYS A 16 -3.55 8.76 8.75
N ARG A 17 -2.57 9.54 9.21
CA ARG A 17 -1.17 9.38 8.80
C ARG A 17 -0.58 8.05 9.28
N ILE A 18 -0.88 7.62 10.51
CA ILE A 18 -0.47 6.29 11.01
C ILE A 18 -1.07 5.19 10.14
N PHE A 19 -2.37 5.30 9.83
CA PHE A 19 -3.06 4.36 8.96
C PHE A 19 -2.38 4.26 7.57
N GLU A 20 -2.07 5.38 6.94
CA GLU A 20 -1.37 5.43 5.65
C GLU A 20 0.05 4.84 5.70
N ILE A 21 0.73 4.92 6.84
CA ILE A 21 2.08 4.35 7.02
C ILE A 21 2.01 2.82 7.19
N VAL A 22 1.07 2.35 8.00
CA VAL A 22 0.98 0.95 8.46
C VAL A 22 0.20 0.05 7.48
N GLU A 23 -0.66 0.64 6.65
CA GLU A 23 -1.27 -0.04 5.52
C GLU A 23 -0.34 -0.04 4.31
N VAL A 24 -0.47 -1.06 3.45
CA VAL A 24 0.46 -1.38 2.36
C VAL A 24 0.81 -0.12 1.55
N ALA A 25 2.10 0.22 1.49
CA ALA A 25 2.58 1.48 0.95
C ALA A 25 1.99 1.80 -0.42
N ASN A 26 1.38 2.96 -0.65
CA ASN A 26 1.09 3.39 -2.03
C ASN A 26 2.38 3.93 -2.69
N SER A 27 2.44 3.94 -4.03
CA SER A 27 3.65 4.21 -4.83
C SER A 27 4.13 5.67 -4.81
N GLY A 28 4.32 6.25 -3.62
CA GLY A 28 4.83 7.60 -3.41
C GLY A 28 5.12 7.97 -1.96
N ASP A 29 4.92 7.08 -0.98
CA ASP A 29 5.22 7.36 0.43
C ASP A 29 6.46 6.59 0.91
N THR A 30 7.58 7.30 0.98
CA THR A 30 8.87 6.75 1.44
C THR A 30 8.82 6.24 2.88
N ILE A 31 7.98 6.84 3.73
CA ILE A 31 7.89 6.44 5.15
C ILE A 31 7.20 5.08 5.28
N SER A 32 6.13 4.86 4.53
CA SER A 32 5.45 3.56 4.49
C SER A 32 6.36 2.48 3.90
N PHE A 33 7.16 2.80 2.87
CA PHE A 33 8.15 1.86 2.33
C PHE A 33 9.21 1.46 3.36
N ILE A 34 9.74 2.41 4.14
CA ILE A 34 10.71 2.12 5.21
C ILE A 34 10.07 1.22 6.28
N TYR A 35 8.81 1.51 6.66
CA TYR A 35 8.07 0.70 7.61
C TYR A 35 7.90 -0.76 7.11
N ASP A 36 7.47 -0.95 5.87
CA ASP A 36 7.33 -2.27 5.25
C ASP A 36 8.68 -3.02 5.23
N MET A 37 9.78 -2.34 4.91
CA MET A 37 11.13 -2.92 4.93
C MET A 37 11.59 -3.33 6.33
N ILE A 38 11.32 -2.50 7.34
CA ILE A 38 11.60 -2.83 8.76
C ILE A 38 10.80 -4.08 9.16
N MET A 39 9.51 -4.13 8.80
CA MET A 39 8.65 -5.28 9.13
C MET A 39 9.13 -6.55 8.45
N ILE A 40 9.45 -6.52 7.15
CA ILE A 40 9.99 -7.68 6.44
C ILE A 40 11.33 -8.14 7.05
N THR A 41 12.23 -7.20 7.36
CA THR A 41 13.52 -7.51 7.99
C THR A 41 13.33 -8.15 9.36
N SER A 42 12.42 -7.62 10.18
CA SER A 42 12.10 -8.19 11.49
C SER A 42 11.53 -9.61 11.39
N ILE A 43 10.73 -9.91 10.35
CA ILE A 43 10.22 -11.26 10.10
C ILE A 43 11.38 -12.21 9.77
N VAL A 44 12.29 -11.82 8.88
CA VAL A 44 13.46 -12.65 8.54
C VAL A 44 14.32 -12.93 9.76
N ILE A 45 14.64 -11.90 10.56
CA ILE A 45 15.40 -12.05 11.82
C ILE A 45 14.66 -12.98 12.79
N SER A 46 13.33 -12.87 12.89
CA SER A 46 12.53 -13.68 13.80
C SER A 46 12.46 -15.18 13.42
N VAL A 47 12.74 -15.51 12.16
CA VAL A 47 12.74 -16.89 11.63
C VAL A 47 14.12 -17.52 11.73
N LEU A 48 15.20 -16.73 11.70
CA LEU A 48 16.59 -17.21 11.74
C LEU A 48 16.88 -18.20 12.89
N PRO A 49 16.40 -17.99 14.14
CA PRO A 49 16.59 -18.96 15.22
C PRO A 49 16.01 -20.35 14.95
N LEU A 50 15.03 -20.49 14.05
CA LEU A 50 14.44 -21.78 13.69
C LEU A 50 15.38 -22.66 12.85
N ALA A 51 16.40 -22.06 12.22
CA ALA A 51 17.39 -22.79 11.44
C ALA A 51 18.43 -23.52 12.32
N PHE A 52 18.55 -23.14 13.59
CA PHE A 52 19.54 -23.68 14.51
C PHE A 52 18.87 -24.60 15.54
N LYS A 53 19.47 -25.78 15.78
CA LYS A 53 18.98 -26.72 16.80
C LYS A 53 19.30 -26.25 18.23
N GLU A 54 20.37 -25.47 18.39
CA GLU A 54 20.80 -24.92 19.67
C GLU A 54 20.23 -23.53 19.91
N GLN A 55 19.70 -23.30 21.11
CA GLN A 55 19.23 -21.98 21.52
C GLN A 55 20.38 -21.21 22.16
N LEU A 56 21.03 -20.37 21.35
CA LEU A 56 21.98 -19.37 21.86
C LEU A 56 21.20 -18.26 22.58
N THR A 57 21.80 -17.67 23.62
CA THR A 57 21.20 -16.55 24.37
C THR A 57 20.82 -15.38 23.47
N VAL A 58 21.60 -15.14 22.40
CA VAL A 58 21.32 -14.13 21.37
C VAL A 58 19.94 -14.34 20.74
N PHE A 59 19.53 -15.59 20.51
CA PHE A 59 18.23 -15.89 19.90
C PHE A 59 17.06 -15.49 20.80
N VAL A 60 17.22 -15.61 22.12
CA VAL A 60 16.21 -15.17 23.10
C VAL A 60 16.00 -13.66 23.02
N TYR A 61 17.10 -12.88 22.98
CA TYR A 61 17.02 -11.43 22.83
C TYR A 61 16.42 -11.01 21.49
N THR A 62 16.79 -11.67 20.39
CA THR A 62 16.18 -11.38 19.08
C THR A 62 14.68 -11.69 19.05
N ASP A 63 14.23 -12.76 19.71
CA ASP A 63 12.81 -13.10 19.81
C ASP A 63 12.06 -12.02 20.61
N TYR A 64 12.62 -11.55 21.73
CA TYR A 64 12.02 -10.45 22.52
C TYR A 64 11.88 -9.16 21.69
N ILE A 65 12.96 -8.72 21.02
CA ILE A 65 12.96 -7.50 20.21
C ILE A 65 11.95 -7.60 19.06
N THR A 66 11.96 -8.70 18.30
CA THR A 66 11.05 -8.88 17.15
C THR A 66 9.59 -8.98 17.58
N VAL A 67 9.30 -9.59 18.73
CA VAL A 67 7.96 -9.70 19.28
C VAL A 67 7.45 -8.34 19.76
N SER A 68 8.29 -7.53 20.42
CA SER A 68 7.93 -6.15 20.78
C SER A 68 7.54 -5.34 19.54
N ILE A 69 8.30 -5.48 18.44
CA ILE A 69 7.98 -4.85 17.15
C ILE A 69 6.63 -5.34 16.61
N PHE A 70 6.35 -6.65 16.66
CA PHE A 70 5.08 -7.22 16.19
C PHE A 70 3.87 -6.81 17.03
N ILE A 71 4.02 -6.72 18.34
CA ILE A 71 2.98 -6.23 19.24
C ILE A 71 2.68 -4.76 18.92
N LEU A 72 3.73 -3.94 18.74
CA LEU A 72 3.56 -2.53 18.39
C LEU A 72 2.86 -2.37 17.03
N ASP A 73 3.26 -3.12 16.00
CA ASP A 73 2.57 -3.16 14.70
C ASP A 73 1.09 -3.54 14.86
N TYR A 74 0.79 -4.59 15.63
CA TYR A 74 -0.60 -5.01 15.86
C TYR A 74 -1.43 -3.92 16.57
N ILE A 75 -0.87 -3.25 17.58
CA ILE A 75 -1.53 -2.15 18.30
C ILE A 75 -1.78 -0.97 17.36
N LEU A 76 -0.78 -0.55 16.59
CA LEU A 76 -0.94 0.54 15.62
C LEU A 76 -2.08 0.24 14.64
N ARG A 77 -2.13 -1.00 14.14
CA ARG A 77 -3.20 -1.46 13.23
C ARG A 77 -4.57 -1.48 13.88
N PHE A 78 -4.65 -1.98 15.12
CA PHE A 78 -5.89 -2.02 15.89
C PHE A 78 -6.44 -0.60 16.11
N ILE A 79 -5.59 0.36 16.46
CA ILE A 79 -5.98 1.78 16.65
C ILE A 79 -6.49 2.40 15.34
N THR A 80 -6.02 1.93 14.18
CA THR A 80 -6.44 2.42 12.86
C THR A 80 -7.51 1.56 12.18
N ALA A 81 -8.10 0.60 12.89
CA ALA A 81 -9.04 -0.36 12.31
C ALA A 81 -10.34 0.27 11.75
N ASP A 82 -10.74 1.42 12.31
CA ASP A 82 -11.89 2.22 11.85
C ASP A 82 -11.71 2.75 10.42
N TYR A 83 -10.48 3.11 10.04
CA TYR A 83 -10.18 3.53 8.66
C TYR A 83 -10.18 2.36 7.69
N LYS A 84 -9.72 1.17 8.12
CA LYS A 84 -9.62 -0.02 7.25
C LYS A 84 -10.97 -0.63 6.89
N LEU A 85 -11.87 -0.70 7.86
CA LEU A 85 -13.18 -1.34 7.68
C LEU A 85 -14.25 -0.37 7.15
N GLU A 86 -13.88 0.89 6.87
CA GLU A 86 -14.78 1.99 6.49
C GLU A 86 -15.99 2.18 7.44
N ASP A 87 -15.89 1.65 8.66
CA ASP A 87 -16.92 1.68 9.68
C ASP A 87 -16.37 2.50 10.88
N LYS A 88 -16.98 3.65 11.13
CA LYS A 88 -16.57 4.57 12.21
C LYS A 88 -17.12 4.16 13.57
N SER A 89 -17.87 3.07 13.64
CA SER A 89 -18.47 2.57 14.87
C SER A 89 -17.49 1.71 15.70
N TYR A 90 -17.75 1.57 17.00
CA TYR A 90 -17.01 0.68 17.89
C TYR A 90 -16.98 -0.79 17.41
N ARG A 91 -17.97 -1.16 16.56
CA ARG A 91 -18.05 -2.46 15.88
C ARG A 91 -16.81 -2.78 15.03
N ALA A 92 -16.16 -1.77 14.46
CA ALA A 92 -14.94 -1.97 13.66
C ALA A 92 -13.80 -2.55 14.50
N PHE A 93 -13.63 -2.07 15.74
CA PHE A 93 -12.59 -2.54 16.66
C PHE A 93 -12.84 -3.99 17.11
N ILE A 94 -14.10 -4.38 17.34
CA ILE A 94 -14.45 -5.76 17.69
C ILE A 94 -14.28 -6.69 16.49
N LYS A 95 -14.61 -6.24 15.27
CA LYS A 95 -14.52 -7.06 14.05
C LYS A 95 -13.07 -7.26 13.58
N TYR A 96 -12.18 -6.29 13.83
CA TYR A 96 -10.82 -6.33 13.31
C TYR A 96 -10.02 -7.58 13.71
N PRO A 97 -9.96 -8.00 14.99
CA PRO A 97 -9.27 -9.23 15.41
C PRO A 97 -9.74 -10.50 14.70
N PHE A 98 -10.98 -10.54 14.20
CA PHE A 98 -11.54 -11.68 13.47
C PHE A 98 -11.27 -11.63 11.96
N THR A 99 -10.51 -10.65 11.48
CA THR A 99 -10.06 -10.62 10.08
C THR A 99 -8.86 -11.57 9.88
N LEU A 100 -8.80 -12.27 8.74
CA LEU A 100 -7.74 -13.26 8.46
C LEU A 100 -6.33 -12.74 8.73
N TRP A 101 -6.05 -11.50 8.33
CA TRP A 101 -4.74 -10.87 8.53
C TRP A 101 -4.45 -10.53 9.99
N ALA A 102 -5.45 -10.10 10.75
CA ALA A 102 -5.29 -9.84 12.19
C ALA A 102 -5.12 -11.15 12.97
N ILE A 103 -5.79 -12.22 12.55
CA ILE A 103 -5.59 -13.57 13.11
C ILE A 103 -4.15 -14.03 12.89
N ILE A 104 -3.59 -13.85 11.69
CA ILE A 104 -2.19 -14.18 11.40
C ILE A 104 -1.24 -13.35 12.29
N ASP A 105 -1.49 -12.03 12.42
CA ASP A 105 -0.70 -11.16 13.29
C ASP A 105 -0.76 -11.63 14.75
N LEU A 106 -1.93 -11.99 15.27
CA LEU A 106 -2.11 -12.49 16.64
C LEU A 106 -1.43 -13.85 16.86
N LEU A 107 -1.61 -14.80 15.93
CA LEU A 107 -0.96 -16.11 15.96
C LEU A 107 0.57 -16.01 15.85
N SER A 108 1.10 -14.95 15.26
CA SER A 108 2.54 -14.72 15.15
C SER A 108 3.20 -14.27 16.47
N ILE A 109 2.42 -13.62 17.35
CA ILE A 109 2.84 -13.09 18.66
C ILE A 109 2.69 -14.16 19.75
N LEU A 110 1.65 -14.99 19.65
CA LEU A 110 1.30 -16.02 20.65
C LEU A 110 2.47 -16.93 21.07
N PRO A 111 3.34 -17.42 20.17
CA PRO A 111 4.43 -18.34 20.51
C PRO A 111 5.55 -17.72 21.34
N SER A 112 5.54 -16.41 21.54
CA SER A 112 6.55 -15.68 22.33
C SER A 112 6.02 -15.17 23.66
N LEU A 113 4.70 -15.06 23.81
CA LEU A 113 4.07 -14.83 25.11
C LEU A 113 4.37 -15.97 26.08
N THR A 114 4.67 -17.17 25.54
CA THR A 114 5.07 -18.36 26.29
C THR A 114 6.30 -18.16 27.16
N LEU A 115 7.21 -17.27 26.78
CA LEU A 115 8.44 -16.96 27.51
C LEU A 115 8.22 -16.01 28.69
N LEU A 116 7.04 -15.37 28.77
CA LEU A 116 6.73 -14.32 29.75
C LEU A 116 5.81 -14.79 30.90
N TYR A 117 5.14 -15.95 30.77
CA TYR A 117 4.05 -16.36 31.68
C TYR A 117 4.33 -17.67 32.43
N ASP A 118 5.53 -17.86 32.96
CA ASP A 118 5.82 -18.97 33.90
C ASP A 118 4.87 -19.00 35.12
N SER A 119 4.13 -17.91 35.37
CA SER A 119 3.18 -17.75 36.47
C SER A 119 1.77 -18.34 36.23
N PHE A 120 1.31 -18.53 34.99
CA PHE A 120 -0.06 -19.02 34.72
C PHE A 120 -0.06 -20.50 34.30
N LYS A 121 -0.51 -21.39 35.21
CA LYS A 121 -0.53 -22.86 35.00
C LYS A 121 -1.28 -23.32 33.74
N ILE A 122 -2.35 -22.62 33.35
CA ILE A 122 -3.16 -22.97 32.15
C ILE A 122 -2.39 -22.65 30.86
N VAL A 123 -1.74 -21.49 30.83
CA VAL A 123 -0.88 -21.08 29.70
C VAL A 123 0.28 -22.05 29.58
N ARG A 124 0.90 -22.45 30.70
CA ARG A 124 1.99 -23.45 30.72
C ARG A 124 1.61 -24.79 30.08
N ILE A 125 0.40 -25.31 30.29
CA ILE A 125 -0.05 -26.59 29.71
C ILE A 125 -0.23 -26.48 28.19
N LEU A 126 -0.89 -25.41 27.70
CA LEU A 126 -1.04 -25.17 26.26
C LEU A 126 0.34 -25.02 25.59
N VAL A 127 1.22 -24.25 26.23
CA VAL A 127 2.61 -23.93 25.82
C VAL A 127 3.54 -25.12 25.79
N LEU A 128 3.34 -26.11 26.66
CA LEU A 128 4.14 -27.34 26.66
C LEU A 128 3.92 -28.20 25.41
N MET A 129 2.81 -27.99 24.70
CA MET A 129 2.58 -28.68 23.44
C MET A 129 3.62 -28.23 22.43
N LYS A 130 4.43 -29.18 21.93
CA LYS A 130 5.46 -29.00 20.88
C LYS A 130 4.92 -28.23 19.66
N THR A 131 3.60 -28.27 19.44
CA THR A 131 2.84 -27.54 18.41
C THR A 131 2.89 -26.02 18.54
N LEU A 132 3.04 -25.43 19.73
CA LEU A 132 3.15 -23.97 19.83
C LEU A 132 4.52 -23.44 19.38
N LYS A 133 5.56 -24.27 19.43
CA LYS A 133 6.87 -23.92 18.85
C LYS A 133 6.82 -23.85 17.32
N THR A 134 6.02 -24.72 16.68
CA THR A 134 5.88 -24.71 15.21
C THR A 134 5.05 -23.51 14.72
N LEU A 135 4.19 -22.92 15.56
CA LEU A 135 3.50 -21.67 15.22
C LEU A 135 4.44 -20.49 14.95
N ARG A 136 5.71 -20.55 15.36
CA ARG A 136 6.70 -19.53 14.97
C ARG A 136 6.83 -19.38 13.45
N ILE A 137 6.54 -20.44 12.69
CA ILE A 137 6.52 -20.41 11.22
C ILE A 137 5.40 -19.53 10.66
N ILE A 138 4.34 -19.29 11.45
CA ILE A 138 3.22 -18.42 11.05
C ILE A 138 3.69 -16.98 10.78
N ARG A 139 4.79 -16.55 11.42
CA ARG A 139 5.42 -15.24 11.17
C ARG A 139 5.78 -15.03 9.70
N ILE A 140 6.10 -16.09 8.96
CA ILE A 140 6.40 -16.01 7.53
C ILE A 140 5.18 -15.57 6.73
N PHE A 141 3.98 -16.05 7.08
CA PHE A 141 2.74 -15.65 6.40
C PHE A 141 2.42 -14.16 6.60
N LYS A 142 2.96 -13.53 7.64
CA LYS A 142 2.86 -12.09 7.84
C LYS A 142 3.55 -11.31 6.71
N ALA A 143 4.61 -11.85 6.11
CA ALA A 143 5.30 -11.25 4.96
C ALA A 143 4.36 -11.05 3.76
N PHE A 144 3.39 -11.94 3.56
CA PHE A 144 2.43 -11.85 2.45
C PHE A 144 1.56 -10.60 2.53
N ARG A 145 1.30 -10.08 3.73
CA ARG A 145 0.52 -8.84 3.92
C ARG A 145 1.25 -7.60 3.40
N TYR A 146 2.58 -7.58 3.47
CA TYR A 146 3.42 -6.47 2.98
C TYR A 146 3.64 -6.54 1.46
N SER A 147 3.22 -7.64 0.82
CA SER A 147 3.30 -7.78 -0.63
C SER A 147 2.03 -7.29 -1.32
N LYS A 148 2.16 -6.22 -2.11
CA LYS A 148 1.10 -5.77 -3.03
C LYS A 148 0.68 -6.86 -4.03
N SER A 149 1.60 -7.77 -4.36
CA SER A 149 1.32 -8.86 -5.30
C SER A 149 0.27 -9.82 -4.74
N PHE A 150 0.20 -9.98 -3.41
CA PHE A 150 -0.76 -10.87 -2.79
C PHE A 150 -2.22 -10.38 -2.94
N SER A 151 -2.45 -9.06 -2.90
CA SER A 151 -3.80 -8.52 -3.14
C SER A 151 -4.25 -8.74 -4.58
N ILE A 152 -3.33 -8.63 -5.55
CA ILE A 152 -3.59 -8.98 -6.95
C ILE A 152 -3.92 -10.47 -7.06
N ILE A 153 -3.09 -11.34 -6.48
CA ILE A 153 -3.30 -12.81 -6.51
C ILE A 153 -4.64 -13.18 -5.86
N SER A 154 -5.00 -12.58 -4.73
CA SER A 154 -6.30 -12.80 -4.08
C SER A 154 -7.48 -12.39 -4.96
N ASN A 155 -7.35 -11.28 -5.70
CA ASN A 155 -8.37 -10.85 -6.65
C ASN A 155 -8.47 -11.81 -7.83
N VAL A 156 -7.34 -12.28 -8.35
CA VAL A 156 -7.28 -13.29 -9.41
C VAL A 156 -7.98 -14.57 -8.98
N ILE A 157 -7.66 -15.11 -7.79
CA ILE A 157 -8.31 -16.32 -7.26
C ILE A 157 -9.82 -16.12 -7.10
N LYS A 158 -10.26 -14.95 -6.62
CA LYS A 158 -11.70 -14.64 -6.51
C LYS A 158 -12.37 -14.57 -7.87
N SER A 159 -11.73 -13.95 -8.86
CA SER A 159 -12.25 -13.82 -10.22
C SER A 159 -12.27 -15.16 -10.97
N ALA A 160 -11.32 -16.05 -10.65
CA ALA A 160 -11.16 -17.36 -11.26
C ALA A 160 -11.68 -18.49 -10.37
N LYS A 161 -12.51 -18.20 -9.36
CA LYS A 161 -12.97 -19.20 -8.39
C LYS A 161 -13.71 -20.35 -9.07
N ASP A 162 -14.62 -20.03 -9.98
CA ASP A 162 -15.44 -21.03 -10.66
C ASP A 162 -14.59 -21.98 -11.53
N PRO A 163 -13.74 -21.51 -12.46
CA PRO A 163 -12.90 -22.41 -13.24
C PRO A 163 -11.88 -23.15 -12.37
N LEU A 164 -11.31 -22.51 -11.34
CA LEU A 164 -10.36 -23.17 -10.43
C LEU A 164 -11.04 -24.25 -9.59
N SER A 165 -12.30 -24.04 -9.19
CA SER A 165 -13.09 -25.05 -8.49
C SER A 165 -13.38 -26.27 -9.37
N ALA A 166 -13.71 -26.06 -10.65
CA ALA A 166 -13.96 -27.15 -11.60
C ALA A 166 -12.69 -28.00 -11.82
N VAL A 167 -11.53 -27.35 -11.97
CA VAL A 167 -10.23 -28.04 -12.06
C VAL A 167 -9.92 -28.80 -10.77
N GLY A 168 -10.17 -28.21 -9.60
CA GLY A 168 -9.99 -28.89 -8.31
C GLY A 168 -10.88 -30.13 -8.18
N THR A 169 -12.15 -30.05 -8.59
CA THR A 169 -13.05 -31.20 -8.63
C THR A 169 -12.55 -32.28 -9.57
N LEU A 170 -12.09 -31.92 -10.78
CA LEU A 170 -11.53 -32.87 -11.72
C LEU A 170 -10.26 -33.55 -11.19
N ALA A 171 -9.41 -32.80 -10.49
CA ALA A 171 -8.22 -33.34 -9.82
C ALA A 171 -8.58 -34.34 -8.71
N ILE A 172 -9.60 -34.04 -7.89
CA ILE A 172 -10.08 -34.98 -6.86
C ILE A 172 -10.62 -36.26 -7.50
N ILE A 173 -11.45 -36.13 -8.55
CA ILE A 173 -11.99 -37.29 -9.29
C ILE A 173 -10.85 -38.14 -9.87
N TYR A 174 -9.86 -37.50 -10.50
CA TYR A 174 -8.68 -38.17 -11.03
C TYR A 174 -7.93 -38.95 -9.94
N VAL A 175 -7.66 -38.31 -8.79
CA VAL A 175 -6.90 -38.92 -7.68
C VAL A 175 -7.64 -40.15 -7.16
N LEU A 176 -8.94 -40.02 -6.88
CA LEU A 176 -9.75 -41.11 -6.36
C LEU A 176 -9.87 -42.26 -7.37
N THR A 177 -10.07 -41.95 -8.65
CA THR A 177 -10.20 -42.97 -9.70
C THR A 177 -8.88 -43.69 -9.94
N SER A 178 -7.76 -42.96 -10.05
CA SER A 178 -6.44 -43.55 -10.27
C SER A 178 -6.00 -44.40 -9.09
N ALA A 179 -6.23 -43.91 -7.86
CA ALA A 179 -5.96 -44.67 -6.64
C ALA A 179 -6.79 -45.95 -6.58
N LEU A 180 -8.09 -45.88 -6.90
CA LEU A 180 -8.98 -47.04 -6.86
C LEU A 180 -8.58 -48.10 -7.91
N LEU A 181 -8.25 -47.67 -9.13
CA LEU A 181 -7.82 -48.58 -10.20
C LEU A 181 -6.54 -49.32 -9.81
N VAL A 182 -5.53 -48.59 -9.34
CA VAL A 182 -4.24 -49.19 -8.98
C VAL A 182 -4.36 -50.05 -7.73
N PHE A 183 -5.09 -49.61 -6.70
CA PHE A 183 -5.31 -50.40 -5.48
C PHE A 183 -5.99 -51.76 -5.75
N ASN A 184 -6.93 -51.82 -6.69
CA ASN A 184 -7.59 -53.09 -7.04
C ASN A 184 -6.74 -53.99 -7.94
N VAL A 185 -5.80 -53.43 -8.71
CA VAL A 185 -4.98 -54.18 -9.68
C VAL A 185 -3.66 -54.65 -9.08
N GLU A 186 -3.09 -53.89 -8.15
CA GLU A 186 -1.74 -54.11 -7.62
C GLU A 186 -1.67 -55.03 -6.39
N GLY A 187 -2.80 -55.57 -5.93
CA GLY A 187 -2.84 -56.51 -4.80
C GLY A 187 -2.11 -55.95 -3.57
N ASP A 188 -1.05 -56.63 -3.14
CA ASP A 188 -0.28 -56.31 -1.93
C ASP A 188 0.75 -55.17 -2.12
N ALA A 189 0.85 -54.54 -3.30
CA ALA A 189 1.83 -53.45 -3.51
C ALA A 189 1.46 -52.14 -2.77
N PHE A 190 0.21 -52.02 -2.30
CA PHE A 190 -0.28 -50.92 -1.48
C PHE A 190 -0.94 -51.50 -0.24
N GLU A 191 -0.44 -51.19 0.96
CA GLU A 191 -0.95 -51.78 2.21
C GLU A 191 -2.40 -51.33 2.50
N ASN A 192 -2.76 -50.13 2.05
CA ASN A 192 -4.08 -49.56 2.24
C ASN A 192 -4.41 -48.55 1.13
N PHE A 193 -5.69 -48.20 1.03
CA PHE A 193 -6.16 -47.26 0.00
C PHE A 193 -5.52 -45.85 0.12
N PHE A 194 -5.11 -45.42 1.32
CA PHE A 194 -4.47 -44.11 1.48
C PHE A 194 -3.09 -44.05 0.83
N GLU A 195 -2.35 -45.17 0.78
CA GLU A 195 -1.10 -45.26 0.04
C GLU A 195 -1.31 -45.13 -1.48
N ALA A 196 -2.37 -45.73 -2.00
CA ALA A 196 -2.74 -45.56 -3.42
C ALA A 196 -3.17 -44.11 -3.72
N VAL A 197 -3.88 -43.45 -2.80
CA VAL A 197 -4.20 -42.01 -2.89
C VAL A 197 -2.93 -41.16 -2.85
N TYR A 198 -2.02 -41.46 -1.93
CA TYR A 198 -0.72 -40.77 -1.83
C TYR A 198 0.06 -40.90 -3.15
N TRP A 199 0.17 -42.11 -3.70
CA TRP A 199 0.79 -42.34 -5.00
C TRP A 199 0.09 -41.55 -6.11
N ALA A 200 -1.23 -41.54 -6.16
CA ALA A 200 -1.99 -40.81 -7.18
C ALA A 200 -1.77 -39.28 -7.07
N VAL A 201 -1.68 -38.72 -5.86
CA VAL A 201 -1.37 -37.30 -5.63
C VAL A 201 0.07 -36.96 -6.04
N VAL A 202 1.04 -37.76 -5.62
CA VAL A 202 2.47 -37.58 -5.96
C VAL A 202 2.69 -37.71 -7.47
N SER A 203 1.96 -38.60 -8.13
CA SER A 203 1.98 -38.78 -9.57
C SER A 203 1.27 -37.64 -10.31
N LEU A 204 0.07 -37.23 -9.87
CA LEU A 204 -0.65 -36.08 -10.42
C LEU A 204 0.21 -34.82 -10.39
N THR A 205 0.84 -34.56 -9.23
CA THR A 205 1.67 -33.37 -9.01
C THR A 205 3.05 -33.46 -9.63
N THR A 206 3.35 -34.54 -10.37
CA THR A 206 4.64 -34.78 -11.05
C THR A 206 5.85 -34.81 -10.11
N VAL A 207 5.65 -35.02 -8.81
CA VAL A 207 6.73 -35.10 -7.82
C VAL A 207 7.46 -36.44 -7.94
N GLY A 208 6.72 -37.54 -7.99
CA GLY A 208 7.24 -38.87 -8.28
C GLY A 208 8.40 -39.33 -7.39
N TYR A 209 8.22 -39.37 -6.05
CA TYR A 209 9.27 -39.80 -5.13
C TYR A 209 9.82 -41.22 -5.41
N GLY A 210 8.99 -42.11 -5.98
CA GLY A 210 9.38 -43.47 -6.33
C GLY A 210 9.42 -44.45 -5.15
N ASP A 211 8.89 -44.03 -3.99
CA ASP A 211 8.71 -44.84 -2.79
C ASP A 211 7.57 -45.86 -2.92
N LEU A 212 6.50 -45.49 -3.62
CA LEU A 212 5.38 -46.38 -3.96
C LEU A 212 5.13 -46.30 -5.47
N TYR A 213 4.91 -47.45 -6.12
CA TYR A 213 4.63 -47.53 -7.55
C TYR A 213 3.99 -48.87 -7.96
N PRO A 214 3.16 -48.88 -9.01
CA PRO A 214 2.60 -50.13 -9.54
C PRO A 214 3.67 -51.03 -10.15
N VAL A 215 3.70 -52.28 -9.72
CA VAL A 215 4.63 -53.32 -10.17
C VAL A 215 4.03 -54.23 -11.23
N THR A 216 2.71 -54.43 -11.23
CA THR A 216 2.04 -55.29 -12.22
C THR A 216 2.01 -54.63 -13.60
N THR A 217 1.92 -55.46 -14.65
CA THR A 217 1.80 -54.95 -16.03
C THR A 217 0.55 -54.08 -16.21
N ALA A 218 -0.58 -54.50 -15.63
CA ALA A 218 -1.83 -53.76 -15.72
C ALA A 218 -1.77 -52.42 -14.97
N GLY A 219 -1.21 -52.37 -13.76
CA GLY A 219 -1.05 -51.11 -13.04
C GLY A 219 -0.03 -50.17 -13.67
N ARG A 220 1.03 -50.70 -14.32
CA ARG A 220 1.94 -49.88 -15.14
C ARG A 220 1.23 -49.24 -16.33
N VAL A 221 0.32 -49.96 -17.00
CA VAL A 221 -0.52 -49.38 -18.07
C VAL A 221 -1.43 -48.28 -17.54
N ILE A 222 -2.07 -48.51 -16.39
CA ILE A 222 -2.89 -47.48 -15.72
C ILE A 222 -2.03 -46.26 -15.40
N ALA A 223 -0.83 -46.45 -14.84
CA ALA A 223 0.10 -45.37 -14.52
C ALA A 223 0.51 -44.57 -15.76
N MET A 224 0.82 -45.24 -16.88
CA MET A 224 1.17 -44.56 -18.14
C MET A 224 0.05 -43.63 -18.62
N PHE A 225 -1.20 -44.09 -18.64
CA PHE A 225 -2.32 -43.23 -18.99
C PHE A 225 -2.52 -42.11 -17.96
N SER A 226 -2.50 -42.48 -16.67
CA SER A 226 -2.65 -41.56 -15.54
C SER A 226 -1.66 -40.40 -15.65
N SER A 227 -0.36 -40.66 -15.91
CA SER A 227 0.66 -39.62 -16.08
C SER A 227 0.34 -38.60 -17.19
N VAL A 228 -0.19 -39.05 -18.34
CA VAL A 228 -0.56 -38.14 -19.44
C VAL A 228 -1.71 -37.22 -19.02
N PHE A 229 -2.74 -37.77 -18.37
CA PHE A 229 -3.86 -36.99 -17.83
C PHE A 229 -3.41 -36.04 -16.71
N GLY A 230 -2.49 -36.48 -15.85
CA GLY A 230 -1.97 -35.69 -14.73
C GLY A 230 -1.27 -34.42 -15.18
N ILE A 231 -0.40 -34.51 -16.20
CA ILE A 231 0.28 -33.34 -16.79
C ILE A 231 -0.74 -32.33 -17.32
N ALA A 232 -1.77 -32.80 -18.05
CA ALA A 232 -2.82 -31.93 -18.57
C ALA A 232 -3.58 -31.22 -17.45
N LEU A 233 -3.89 -31.92 -16.36
CA LEU A 233 -4.61 -31.38 -15.20
C LEU A 233 -3.80 -30.31 -14.45
N VAL A 234 -2.51 -30.54 -14.21
CA VAL A 234 -1.64 -29.59 -13.49
C VAL A 234 -1.36 -28.32 -14.30
N ALA A 235 -1.43 -28.38 -15.63
CA ALA A 235 -1.26 -27.21 -16.49
C ALA A 235 -2.44 -26.20 -16.38
N LEU A 236 -3.66 -26.67 -16.15
CA LEU A 236 -4.88 -25.84 -16.10
C LEU A 236 -4.85 -24.73 -15.04
N PRO A 237 -4.56 -24.98 -13.74
CA PRO A 237 -4.56 -23.92 -12.74
C PRO A 237 -3.51 -22.85 -13.03
N SER A 238 -2.33 -23.24 -13.52
CA SER A 238 -1.29 -22.30 -13.94
C SER A 238 -1.77 -21.37 -15.07
N GLY A 239 -2.41 -21.93 -16.10
CA GLY A 239 -2.98 -21.15 -17.21
C GLY A 239 -4.09 -20.19 -16.76
N ILE A 240 -5.01 -20.66 -15.91
CA ILE A 240 -6.11 -19.84 -15.36
C ILE A 240 -5.56 -18.67 -14.54
N ILE A 241 -4.61 -18.92 -13.64
CA ILE A 241 -4.01 -17.88 -12.79
C ILE A 241 -3.25 -16.87 -13.66
N THR A 242 -2.51 -17.32 -14.66
CA THR A 242 -1.75 -16.44 -15.57
C THR A 242 -2.69 -15.52 -16.35
N ALA A 243 -3.76 -16.07 -16.94
CA ALA A 243 -4.75 -15.29 -17.66
C ALA A 243 -5.44 -14.26 -16.75
N GLY A 244 -5.85 -14.67 -15.55
CA GLY A 244 -6.46 -13.77 -14.57
C GLY A 244 -5.50 -12.67 -14.10
N TYR A 245 -4.23 -12.99 -13.90
CA TYR A 245 -3.21 -12.01 -13.51
C TYR A 245 -2.96 -10.97 -14.61
N MET A 246 -2.89 -11.39 -15.88
CA MET A 246 -2.77 -10.47 -17.03
C MET A 246 -4.00 -9.55 -17.17
N ASP A 247 -5.20 -10.07 -16.96
CA ASP A 247 -6.43 -9.27 -16.99
C ASP A 247 -6.45 -8.22 -15.85
N GLU A 248 -6.08 -8.61 -14.63
CA GLU A 248 -6.03 -7.69 -13.49
C GLU A 248 -4.97 -6.60 -13.65
N LEU A 249 -3.77 -6.93 -14.18
CA LEU A 249 -2.75 -5.94 -14.53
C LEU A 249 -3.24 -4.96 -15.61
N THR A 250 -3.95 -5.47 -16.62
CA THR A 250 -4.51 -4.64 -17.69
C THR A 250 -5.58 -3.67 -17.16
N LYS A 251 -6.48 -4.16 -16.28
CA LYS A 251 -7.48 -3.34 -15.60
C LYS A 251 -6.82 -2.26 -14.74
N ARG A 252 -5.79 -2.60 -13.96
CA ARG A 252 -5.04 -1.66 -13.13
C ARG A 252 -4.32 -0.59 -13.95
N ASN A 253 -3.68 -0.99 -15.06
CA ASN A 253 -3.03 -0.04 -15.98
C ASN A 253 -4.04 0.92 -16.64
N LYS A 254 -5.22 0.42 -17.04
CA LYS A 254 -6.31 1.27 -17.57
C LYS A 254 -6.81 2.26 -16.52
N ARG A 255 -6.98 1.83 -15.26
CA ARG A 255 -7.39 2.69 -14.14
C ARG A 255 -6.34 3.77 -13.88
N ASN A 256 -5.07 3.41 -13.75
CA ASN A 256 -3.97 4.37 -13.55
C ASN A 256 -3.90 5.41 -14.69
N LYS A 257 -4.09 4.99 -15.95
CA LYS A 257 -4.15 5.91 -17.09
C LYS A 257 -5.34 6.87 -17.03
N LYS A 258 -6.53 6.40 -16.60
CA LYS A 258 -7.70 7.28 -16.40
C LYS A 258 -7.46 8.29 -15.28
N GLU A 259 -6.96 7.84 -14.13
CA GLU A 259 -6.66 8.69 -12.99
C GLU A 259 -5.61 9.76 -13.34
N LYS A 260 -4.57 9.40 -14.11
CA LYS A 260 -3.58 10.37 -14.60
C LYS A 260 -4.21 11.43 -15.51
N LYS A 261 -5.06 11.02 -16.46
CA LYS A 261 -5.79 11.95 -17.34
C LYS A 261 -6.74 12.88 -16.58
N GLU A 262 -7.42 12.37 -15.55
CA GLU A 262 -8.29 13.20 -14.70
C GLU A 262 -7.51 14.20 -13.85
N ARG A 263 -6.33 13.81 -13.33
CA ARG A 263 -5.45 14.75 -12.62
C ARG A 263 -4.93 15.85 -13.53
N GLU A 264 -4.45 15.50 -14.72
CA GLU A 264 -4.01 16.47 -15.73
C GLU A 264 -5.13 17.45 -16.13
N LYS A 265 -6.38 16.99 -16.25
CA LYS A 265 -7.55 17.86 -16.49
C LYS A 265 -7.80 18.82 -15.33
N ARG A 266 -7.81 18.33 -14.09
CA ARG A 266 -8.02 19.17 -12.89
C ARG A 266 -6.91 20.20 -12.70
N GLU A 267 -5.67 19.85 -13.03
CA GLU A 267 -4.54 20.78 -12.99
C GLU A 267 -4.69 21.89 -14.03
N LYS A 268 -5.11 21.55 -15.25
CA LYS A 268 -5.41 22.54 -16.30
C LYS A 268 -6.57 23.46 -15.92
N GLU A 269 -7.64 22.93 -15.33
CA GLU A 269 -8.78 23.73 -14.85
C GLU A 269 -8.38 24.67 -13.71
N LYS A 270 -7.55 24.22 -12.76
CA LYS A 270 -7.00 25.08 -11.70
C LYS A 270 -6.05 26.15 -12.22
N GLY A 271 -5.25 25.82 -13.25
CA GLY A 271 -4.38 26.80 -13.92
C GLY A 271 -5.20 27.93 -14.56
N LYS A 272 -6.24 27.57 -15.33
CA LYS A 272 -7.16 28.54 -15.95
C LYS A 272 -7.92 29.39 -14.94
N GLY A 273 -8.34 28.79 -13.81
CA GLY A 273 -9.00 29.53 -12.75
C GLY A 273 -8.11 30.63 -12.14
N LYS A 274 -6.81 30.34 -11.96
CA LYS A 274 -5.83 31.31 -11.47
C LYS A 274 -5.47 32.38 -12.50
N GLU A 275 -5.35 32.01 -13.78
CA GLU A 275 -5.19 33.00 -14.87
C GLU A 275 -6.37 33.96 -14.92
N ASN A 276 -7.61 33.45 -14.87
CA ASN A 276 -8.80 34.29 -14.87
C ASN A 276 -8.94 35.14 -13.59
N GLU A 277 -8.54 34.64 -12.43
CA GLU A 277 -8.51 35.46 -11.19
C GLU A 277 -7.49 36.59 -11.30
N ASN A 278 -6.28 36.31 -11.80
CA ASN A 278 -5.24 37.32 -12.00
C ASN A 278 -5.62 38.36 -13.07
N GLU A 279 -6.26 37.96 -14.18
CA GLU A 279 -6.77 38.89 -15.19
C GLU A 279 -7.87 39.80 -14.63
N ASN A 280 -8.78 39.26 -13.82
CA ASN A 280 -9.84 40.06 -13.18
C ASN A 280 -9.29 41.00 -12.09
N GLU A 281 -8.25 40.61 -11.36
CA GLU A 281 -7.56 41.50 -10.41
C GLU A 281 -6.86 42.65 -11.15
N ASN A 282 -6.12 42.36 -12.21
CA ASN A 282 -5.44 43.37 -13.04
C ASN A 282 -6.43 44.33 -13.73
N GLU A 283 -7.60 43.86 -14.19
CA GLU A 283 -8.64 44.73 -14.74
C GLU A 283 -9.26 45.65 -13.67
N ASN A 284 -9.44 45.16 -12.44
CA ASN A 284 -10.00 45.94 -11.36
C ASN A 284 -9.02 46.99 -10.82
N GLU A 285 -7.72 46.69 -10.78
CA GLU A 285 -6.67 47.66 -10.47
C GLU A 285 -6.62 48.79 -11.51
N ASN A 286 -6.59 48.45 -12.81
CA ASN A 286 -6.62 49.44 -13.90
C ASN A 286 -7.88 50.33 -13.89
N LYS A 287 -9.05 49.79 -13.51
CA LYS A 287 -10.29 50.58 -13.38
C LYS A 287 -10.25 51.52 -12.18
N ASN A 288 -9.57 51.15 -11.10
CA ASN A 288 -9.42 51.99 -9.92
C ASN A 288 -8.40 53.12 -10.14
N GLU A 289 -7.30 52.85 -10.84
CA GLU A 289 -6.33 53.88 -11.23
C GLU A 289 -6.95 54.94 -12.15
N ASN A 290 -7.67 54.54 -13.20
CA ASN A 290 -8.37 55.48 -14.09
C ASN A 290 -9.46 56.29 -13.38
N LYS A 291 -10.08 55.75 -12.32
CA LYS A 291 -11.03 56.49 -11.48
C LYS A 291 -10.35 57.53 -10.62
N ASN A 292 -9.18 57.23 -10.07
CA ASN A 292 -8.41 58.15 -9.23
C ASN A 292 -7.79 59.27 -10.07
N GLU A 293 -7.28 58.99 -11.27
CA GLU A 293 -6.79 60.04 -12.18
C GLU A 293 -7.90 61.01 -12.62
N ASN A 294 -9.09 60.50 -12.93
CA ASN A 294 -10.24 61.35 -13.28
C ASN A 294 -10.78 62.15 -12.08
N LYS A 295 -10.52 61.70 -10.85
CA LYS A 295 -10.89 62.42 -9.63
C LYS A 295 -9.90 63.54 -9.32
N ASN A 296 -8.60 63.27 -9.47
CA ASN A 296 -7.54 64.26 -9.30
C ASN A 296 -7.63 65.37 -10.36
N LYS A 297 -7.94 65.04 -11.63
CA LYS A 297 -8.20 66.05 -12.67
C LYS A 297 -9.46 66.88 -12.41
N LYS A 298 -10.38 66.41 -11.58
CA LYS A 298 -11.58 67.16 -11.19
C LYS A 298 -11.29 68.08 -10.00
N GLU A 299 -10.50 67.60 -9.04
CA GLU A 299 -10.01 68.40 -7.90
C GLU A 299 -8.98 69.47 -8.30
N GLU A 300 -8.18 69.26 -9.35
CA GLU A 300 -7.31 70.31 -9.91
C GLU A 300 -8.12 71.43 -10.61
N ASN A 301 -9.21 71.10 -11.30
CA ASN A 301 -10.06 72.11 -11.95
C ASN A 301 -10.96 72.89 -10.96
N ASP A 302 -11.26 72.32 -9.80
CA ASP A 302 -12.07 72.99 -8.76
C ASP A 302 -11.23 73.91 -7.84
N ASN A 303 -9.89 73.76 -7.83
CA ASN A 303 -8.97 74.55 -6.99
C ASN A 303 -8.35 75.77 -7.70
N GLU A 304 -8.58 75.96 -9.00
CA GLU A 304 -8.03 77.09 -9.77
C GLU A 304 -8.98 78.32 -9.83
N THR A 305 -10.11 78.28 -9.11
CA THR A 305 -11.12 79.38 -9.10
C THR A 305 -11.22 80.20 -7.82
N ASP A 306 -10.50 79.86 -6.75
CA ASP A 306 -10.52 80.63 -5.51
C ASP A 306 -9.10 80.78 -4.98
N ILE A 307 -8.45 81.91 -5.25
CA ILE A 307 -7.51 82.66 -4.40
C ILE A 307 -6.96 83.78 -5.29
N ASP A 308 -7.58 84.95 -5.23
CA ASP A 308 -6.94 86.24 -5.55
C ASP A 308 -7.76 87.36 -4.90
N THR A 309 -7.39 87.74 -3.68
CA THR A 309 -7.54 89.12 -3.19
C THR A 309 -6.76 89.34 -1.89
N GLU A 310 -5.86 90.34 -1.90
CA GLU A 310 -5.46 91.21 -0.77
C GLU A 310 -4.43 90.65 0.27
N ILE A 311 -3.31 91.29 0.69
CA ILE A 311 -2.65 92.60 0.47
C ILE A 311 -1.21 92.58 1.11
N ILE A 312 -0.22 93.19 0.43
CA ILE A 312 0.93 94.07 0.80
C ILE A 312 1.83 93.79 2.05
N THR A 313 3.18 93.73 1.87
CA THR A 313 4.19 94.77 2.27
C THR A 313 5.66 94.36 1.99
N GLU A 314 6.38 95.26 1.31
CA GLU A 314 7.75 95.77 1.52
C GLU A 314 9.04 94.89 1.62
N THR A 315 9.93 95.19 0.65
CA THR A 315 11.39 95.45 0.69
C THR A 315 12.45 94.43 1.18
N ASP A 316 13.43 94.30 0.27
CA ASP A 316 14.89 94.32 0.44
C ASP A 316 15.74 93.03 0.57
N ILE A 317 16.53 92.84 -0.50
CA ILE A 317 17.99 92.62 -0.59
C ILE A 317 18.58 91.35 0.03
N GLY A 318 19.15 90.51 -0.85
CA GLY A 318 20.58 90.20 -0.74
C GLY A 318 21.01 88.74 -0.85
N THR A 319 21.80 88.51 -1.91
CA THR A 319 23.07 87.75 -1.92
C THR A 319 23.10 86.37 -2.61
N ILE A 320 24.14 86.27 -3.43
CA ILE A 320 24.58 85.27 -4.41
C ILE A 320 25.41 84.19 -3.70
N GLN A 321 25.40 82.95 -4.23
CA GLN A 321 26.57 82.07 -4.53
C GLN A 321 26.12 80.59 -4.60
N SER A 322 26.24 79.94 -5.78
CA SER A 322 27.29 78.96 -6.18
C SER A 322 27.26 77.69 -5.31
N GLU A 323 27.26 76.45 -5.79
CA GLU A 323 28.14 75.78 -6.76
C GLU A 323 27.56 74.33 -6.87
N GLU A 324 27.36 73.79 -8.07
CA GLU A 324 28.18 72.74 -8.69
C GLU A 324 27.89 71.28 -8.31
N ASN A 325 27.85 70.48 -9.39
CA ASN A 325 28.34 69.10 -9.52
C ASN A 325 27.47 67.94 -9.03
N ILE A 326 27.37 66.78 -9.71
CA ILE A 326 27.86 66.26 -11.00
C ILE A 326 27.21 64.86 -11.12
N ASN A 327 26.84 64.47 -12.36
CA ASN A 327 26.80 63.12 -12.96
C ASN A 327 26.14 61.93 -12.18
N GLU A 328 25.61 60.87 -12.79
CA GLU A 328 25.95 60.25 -14.06
C GLU A 328 24.82 59.30 -14.48
N CYS A 329 24.53 59.31 -15.76
CA CYS A 329 23.66 58.40 -16.48
C CYS A 329 24.48 57.18 -16.94
N ASN A 330 23.92 55.96 -16.98
CA ASN A 330 23.85 55.20 -18.24
C ASN A 330 23.20 53.80 -18.12
N HIS A 331 22.15 53.62 -18.91
CA HIS A 331 22.00 52.63 -19.97
C HIS A 331 22.90 51.39 -20.00
N LYS A 332 22.28 50.23 -20.26
CA LYS A 332 22.61 49.43 -21.46
C LYS A 332 21.50 48.47 -21.87
N GLU A 333 21.30 48.44 -23.18
CA GLU A 333 20.38 47.65 -23.98
C GLU A 333 21.23 46.73 -24.90
N ILE A 334 20.66 45.60 -25.37
CA ILE A 334 20.98 44.85 -26.62
C ILE A 334 22.29 43.99 -26.57
N GLU A 335 22.48 42.75 -27.08
CA GLU A 335 22.02 42.04 -28.29
C GLU A 335 22.37 40.50 -28.30
N ILE A 336 21.46 39.66 -28.83
CA ILE A 336 21.53 38.51 -29.79
C ILE A 336 22.79 37.58 -29.88
N ARG A 337 22.60 36.23 -29.90
CA ARG A 337 22.86 35.29 -31.04
C ARG A 337 22.90 33.79 -30.69
N GLU A 338 22.46 33.03 -31.70
CA GLU A 338 22.39 31.58 -31.90
C GLU A 338 23.64 30.78 -31.47
N ILE A 339 23.42 29.53 -31.02
CA ILE A 339 23.82 28.26 -31.67
C ILE A 339 22.90 27.15 -31.14
#